data_AF-A0A972SE16-F1
#
_entry.id   AF-A0A972SE16-F1
#
_cell.length_a   1.000
_cell.length_b   1.000
_cell.length_c   1.000
_cell.angle_alpha   90.00
_cell.angle_beta   90.00
_cell.angle_gamma   90.00
#
_symmetry.space_group_name_H-M   'P 1'
#
loop_
_entity.id
_entity.type
_entity.pdbx_description
1 polymer ?
#
loop_
_entity_poly.entity_id
_entity_poly.type
_entity_poly.pdbx_seq_one_letter_code
_entity_poly.pdbx_strand_id
1 'polypeptide(L)'
;MGNADYKLGLELLKRFKEYLERMARASEEELKELIETVKEPIRNAAYRIKQGEGPLKEELLEPLSVMVREFREMANLEEVKKAAQKLLEVLKKVEEKEGG
;
A
#
# COMPACT_ATOMS: atom_id res chain seq x y z
N MET A 1 -16.70 1.82 -15.71
CA MET A 1 -16.74 1.96 -14.24
C MET A 1 -15.41 1.59 -13.55
N GLY A 2 -14.55 0.71 -14.10
CA GLY A 2 -13.31 0.27 -13.41
C GLY A 2 -12.19 1.31 -13.18
N ASN A 3 -12.08 2.38 -13.97
CA ASN A 3 -10.98 3.35 -13.78
C ASN A 3 -11.16 4.23 -12.52
N ALA A 4 -12.41 4.51 -12.10
CA ALA A 4 -12.68 5.37 -10.95
C ALA A 4 -12.23 4.75 -9.62
N ASP A 5 -12.48 3.45 -9.42
CA ASP A 5 -12.04 2.75 -8.22
C ASP A 5 -10.52 2.67 -8.14
N TYR A 6 -9.85 2.37 -9.26
CA TYR A 6 -8.39 2.35 -9.31
C TYR A 6 -7.80 3.71 -8.89
N LYS A 7 -8.30 4.81 -9.45
CA LYS A 7 -7.83 6.17 -9.11
C LYS A 7 -8.03 6.51 -7.64
N LEU A 8 -9.20 6.20 -7.08
CA LEU A 8 -9.47 6.42 -5.65
C LEU A 8 -8.56 5.58 -4.76
N GLY A 9 -8.29 4.33 -5.15
CA GLY A 9 -7.32 3.48 -4.46
C GLY A 9 -5.91 4.07 -4.49
N LEU A 10 -5.48 4.55 -5.64
CA LEU A 10 -4.16 5.17 -5.82
C LEU A 10 -4.02 6.48 -5.04
N GLU A 11 -5.06 7.33 -5.03
CA GLU A 11 -5.07 8.56 -4.23
C GLU A 11 -4.96 8.28 -2.73
N LEU A 12 -5.62 7.23 -2.24
CA LEU A 12 -5.44 6.78 -0.86
C LEU A 12 -3.98 6.40 -0.59
N LEU A 13 -3.35 5.61 -1.46
CA LEU A 13 -1.94 5.26 -1.29
C LEU A 13 -1.02 6.48 -1.30
N LYS A 14 -1.24 7.43 -2.22
CA LYS A 14 -0.48 8.69 -2.29
C LYS A 14 -0.65 9.52 -1.00
N ARG A 15 -1.86 9.58 -0.43
CA ARG A 15 -2.11 10.29 0.84
C ARG A 15 -1.39 9.68 2.03
N PHE A 16 -1.15 8.37 2.02
CA PHE A 16 -0.46 7.65 3.10
C PHE A 16 1.00 7.32 2.77
N LYS A 17 1.57 7.92 1.71
CA LYS A 17 2.95 7.69 1.26
C LYS A 17 3.99 7.92 2.36
N GLU A 18 3.87 9.02 3.10
CA GLU A 18 4.78 9.33 4.22
C GLU A 18 4.73 8.28 5.33
N TYR A 19 3.54 7.72 5.61
CA TYR A 19 3.41 6.64 6.58
C TYR A 19 4.07 5.34 6.07
N LEU A 20 3.90 5.01 4.78
CA LEU A 20 4.57 3.87 4.17
C LEU A 20 6.11 4.00 4.22
N GLU A 21 6.63 5.20 3.98
CA GLU A 21 8.08 5.50 4.09
C GLU A 21 8.60 5.32 5.52
N ARG A 22 7.81 5.76 6.52
CA ARG A 22 8.13 5.54 7.93
C ARG A 22 8.09 4.06 8.29
N MET A 23 7.03 3.35 7.89
CA MET A 23 6.89 1.91 8.16
C MET A 23 8.09 1.11 7.65
N ALA A 24 8.60 1.45 6.46
CA ALA A 24 9.77 0.80 5.85
C ALA A 24 11.07 0.90 6.68
N ARG A 25 11.14 1.83 7.65
CA ARG A 25 12.34 2.13 8.46
C ARG A 25 12.09 2.07 9.97
N ALA A 26 10.83 1.92 10.39
CA ALA A 26 10.39 2.01 11.78
C ALA A 26 11.02 0.92 12.67
N SER A 27 11.12 1.20 13.97
CA SER A 27 11.33 0.17 14.98
C SER A 27 10.11 -0.78 15.05
N GLU A 28 10.21 -1.90 15.75
CA GLU A 28 9.07 -2.82 15.88
C GLU A 28 7.87 -2.17 16.58
N GLU A 29 8.13 -1.39 17.63
CA GLU A 29 7.11 -0.68 18.42
C GLU A 29 6.44 0.41 17.59
N GLU A 30 7.23 1.26 16.93
CA GLU A 30 6.71 2.31 16.04
C GLU A 30 5.92 1.68 14.88
N LEU A 31 6.38 0.56 14.33
CA LEU A 31 5.68 -0.10 13.24
C LEU A 31 4.28 -0.58 13.65
N LYS A 32 4.10 -1.10 14.87
CA LYS A 32 2.78 -1.51 15.38
C LYS A 32 1.83 -0.30 15.45
N GLU A 33 2.30 0.84 15.94
CA GLU A 33 1.50 2.08 15.98
C GLU A 33 1.14 2.60 14.58
N LEU A 34 2.10 2.55 13.65
CA LEU A 34 1.87 2.93 12.26
C LEU A 34 0.86 2.01 11.60
N ILE A 35 0.94 0.69 11.81
CA ILE A 35 -0.02 -0.30 11.30
C ILE A 35 -1.43 0.05 11.77
N GLU A 36 -1.63 0.33 13.05
CA GLU A 36 -2.95 0.71 13.57
C GLU A 36 -3.52 1.96 12.88
N THR A 37 -2.64 2.91 12.54
CA THR A 37 -3.01 4.14 11.84
C THR A 37 -3.40 3.89 10.37
N VAL A 38 -2.70 2.97 9.68
CA VAL A 38 -2.85 2.80 8.22
C VAL A 38 -3.64 1.57 7.80
N LYS A 39 -3.94 0.62 8.69
CA LYS A 39 -4.51 -0.68 8.31
C LYS A 39 -5.81 -0.57 7.52
N GLU A 40 -6.74 0.29 7.94
CA GLU A 40 -8.02 0.48 7.25
C GLU A 40 -7.84 1.26 5.93
N PRO A 41 -7.10 2.39 5.88
CA PRO A 41 -6.77 3.03 4.61
C PRO A 41 -6.13 2.10 3.58
N ILE A 42 -5.16 1.28 3.98
CA ILE A 42 -4.46 0.35 3.10
C ILE A 42 -5.38 -0.78 2.65
N ARG A 43 -6.22 -1.35 3.54
CA ARG A 43 -7.23 -2.33 3.15
C ARG A 43 -8.22 -1.77 2.14
N ASN A 44 -8.67 -0.53 2.34
CA ASN A 44 -9.57 0.16 1.43
C ASN A 44 -8.91 0.41 0.07
N ALA A 45 -7.64 0.84 0.06
CA ALA A 45 -6.88 1.01 -1.17
C ALA A 45 -6.73 -0.32 -1.94
N ALA A 46 -6.37 -1.40 -1.24
CA ALA A 46 -6.26 -2.74 -1.82
C ALA A 46 -7.58 -3.21 -2.44
N TYR A 47 -8.71 -3.01 -1.75
CA TYR A 47 -10.03 -3.34 -2.27
C TYR A 47 -10.34 -2.55 -3.56
N ARG A 48 -10.12 -1.23 -3.55
CA ARG A 48 -10.39 -0.36 -4.68
C ARG A 48 -9.52 -0.67 -5.90
N ILE A 49 -8.21 -0.87 -5.69
CA ILE A 49 -7.28 -1.27 -6.76
C ILE A 49 -7.69 -2.63 -7.34
N LYS A 50 -8.15 -3.57 -6.50
CA LYS A 50 -8.63 -4.88 -6.96
C LYS A 50 -9.87 -4.78 -7.86
N GLN A 51 -10.82 -3.91 -7.51
CA GLN A 51 -12.05 -3.70 -8.29
C GLN A 51 -11.80 -2.86 -9.55
N GLY A 52 -10.79 -1.99 -9.52
CA GLY A 52 -10.49 -1.10 -10.62
C GLY A 52 -9.60 -1.68 -11.70
N GLU A 53 -9.39 -0.91 -12.78
CA GLU A 53 -8.42 -1.18 -13.83
C GLU A 53 -7.47 0.01 -13.97
N GLY A 54 -6.17 -0.27 -14.03
CA GLY A 54 -5.15 0.77 -14.12
C GLY A 54 -3.73 0.21 -14.28
N PRO A 55 -2.74 1.08 -14.51
CA PRO A 55 -1.36 0.68 -14.72
C PRO A 55 -0.81 -0.04 -13.50
N LEU A 56 -0.01 -1.07 -13.74
CA LEU A 56 0.71 -1.79 -12.68
C LEU A 56 -0.20 -2.34 -11.57
N LYS A 57 -1.48 -2.60 -11.86
CA LYS A 57 -2.48 -3.07 -10.89
C LYS A 57 -2.00 -4.28 -10.12
N GLU A 58 -1.54 -5.31 -10.82
CA GLU A 58 -1.11 -6.55 -10.18
C GLU A 58 0.14 -6.33 -9.32
N GLU A 59 1.08 -5.49 -9.77
CA GLU A 59 2.27 -5.15 -8.98
C GLU A 59 1.95 -4.29 -7.75
N LEU A 60 0.87 -3.50 -7.77
CA LEU A 60 0.36 -2.81 -6.58
C LEU A 60 -0.33 -3.80 -5.62
N LEU A 61 -1.12 -4.74 -6.15
CA LEU A 61 -1.89 -5.68 -5.35
C LEU A 61 -1.02 -6.67 -4.59
N GLU A 62 0.12 -7.07 -5.13
CA GLU A 62 1.02 -8.02 -4.50
C GLU A 62 1.49 -7.55 -3.10
N PRO A 63 2.18 -6.39 -2.93
CA PRO A 63 2.56 -5.90 -1.61
C PRO A 63 1.34 -5.52 -0.74
N LEU A 64 0.26 -5.00 -1.33
CA LEU A 64 -0.95 -4.67 -0.57
C LEU A 64 -1.59 -5.91 0.06
N SER A 65 -1.59 -7.04 -0.65
CA SER A 65 -2.14 -8.30 -0.14
C SER A 65 -1.32 -8.83 1.03
N VAL A 66 0.01 -8.72 0.97
CA VAL A 66 0.91 -9.05 2.09
C VAL A 66 0.59 -8.15 3.29
N MET A 67 0.55 -6.82 3.10
CA MET A 67 0.24 -5.89 4.19
C MET A 67 -1.12 -6.20 4.83
N VAL A 68 -2.17 -6.43 4.04
CA VAL A 68 -3.50 -6.73 4.56
C VAL A 68 -3.53 -8.04 5.37
N ARG A 69 -2.79 -9.07 4.92
CA ARG A 69 -2.66 -10.34 5.65
C ARG A 69 -1.92 -10.13 6.97
N GLU A 70 -0.74 -9.52 6.92
CA GLU A 70 0.11 -9.32 8.09
C GLU A 70 -0.50 -8.33 9.10
N PHE A 71 -1.29 -7.35 8.68
CA PHE A 71 -2.01 -6.46 9.60
C PHE A 71 -3.07 -7.18 10.43
N ARG A 72 -3.68 -8.23 9.88
CA ARG A 72 -4.71 -9.00 10.59
C ARG A 72 -4.09 -9.91 11.64
N GLU A 73 -2.97 -10.53 11.29
CA GLU A 73 -2.34 -11.55 12.12
C GLU A 73 -1.27 -10.94 13.05
N MET A 74 -0.76 -9.76 12.72
CA MET A 74 0.42 -9.13 13.34
C MET A 74 1.58 -10.13 13.51
N ALA A 75 1.70 -11.06 12.56
CA ALA A 75 2.56 -12.22 12.67
C ALA A 75 3.99 -11.92 12.18
N ASN A 76 4.14 -11.22 11.06
CA ASN A 76 5.44 -10.92 10.48
C ASN A 76 5.63 -9.44 10.13
N LEU A 77 6.14 -8.68 11.09
CA LEU A 77 6.43 -7.24 10.94
C LEU A 77 7.54 -6.96 9.93
N GLU A 78 8.46 -7.90 9.71
CA GLU A 78 9.50 -7.74 8.70
C GLU A 78 8.93 -7.85 7.28
N GLU A 79 7.95 -8.72 7.06
CA GLU A 79 7.20 -8.77 5.81
C GLU A 79 6.42 -7.48 5.56
N VAL A 80 5.85 -6.87 6.59
CA VAL A 80 5.19 -5.56 6.48
C VAL A 80 6.17 -4.49 5.97
N LYS A 81 7.39 -4.44 6.52
CA LYS A 81 8.41 -3.46 6.07
C LYS A 81 8.78 -3.66 4.61
N LYS A 82 9.05 -4.90 4.20
CA LYS A 82 9.39 -5.25 2.81
C LYS A 82 8.25 -4.94 1.86
N ALA A 83 7.01 -5.24 2.26
CA ALA A 83 5.83 -4.91 1.48
C ALA A 83 5.63 -3.39 1.33
N ALA A 84 5.86 -2.61 2.40
CA ALA A 84 5.83 -1.16 2.34
C ALA A 84 6.89 -0.59 1.38
N GLN A 85 8.13 -1.10 1.43
CA GLN A 85 9.19 -0.72 0.49
C GLN A 85 8.81 -1.02 -0.97
N LYS A 86 8.36 -2.26 -1.24
CA LYS A 86 7.93 -2.66 -2.58
C LYS A 86 6.75 -1.82 -3.08
N LEU A 87 5.80 -1.50 -2.20
CA LEU A 87 4.66 -0.65 -2.55
C LEU A 87 5.12 0.75 -2.96
N LEU A 88 6.08 1.36 -2.24
CA LEU A 88 6.66 2.66 -2.60
C LEU A 88 7.37 2.64 -3.95
N GLU A 89 8.11 1.57 -4.24
CA GLU A 89 8.77 1.41 -5.55
C GLU A 89 7.76 1.32 -6.69
N VAL A 90 6.68 0.56 -6.50
CA VAL A 90 5.61 0.44 -7.53
C VAL A 90 4.86 1.76 -7.67
N LEU A 91 4.54 2.45 -6.57
CA LEU A 91 3.91 3.77 -6.61
C LEU A 91 4.74 4.77 -7.41
N LYS A 92 6.06 4.78 -7.23
CA LYS A 92 6.96 5.63 -8.02
C LYS A 92 6.88 5.30 -9.52
N LYS A 93 6.88 4.01 -9.88
CA LYS A 93 6.72 3.57 -11.29
C LYS A 93 5.37 3.97 -11.87
N VAL A 94 4.30 3.97 -11.07
CA VAL A 94 2.98 4.47 -11.50
C VAL A 94 3.04 5.96 -11.76
N GLU A 95 3.61 6.75 -10.84
CA GLU A 95 3.78 8.20 -11.00
C GLU A 95 4.57 8.55 -12.27
N GLU A 96 5.64 7.81 -12.56
CA GLU A 96 6.44 7.95 -13.79
C GLU A 96 5.65 7.63 -15.07
N LYS A 97 4.68 6.70 -15.01
CA LYS A 97 3.80 6.36 -16.14
C LYS A 97 2.61 7.30 -16.33
N GLU A 98 2.14 7.94 -15.26
CA GLU A 98 1.04 8.92 -15.32
C GLU A 98 1.53 10.32 -15.74
N GLY A 99 2.81 10.65 -15.50
CA GLY A 99 3.42 11.94 -15.83
C GLY A 99 4.22 11.99 -17.14
N GLY A 100 4.21 10.92 -17.94
CA GLY A 100 4.92 10.79 -19.22
C GLY A 100 4.01 10.82 -20.44
#